data_AF-A0A2P1N671-F1
#
_entry.id   AF-A0A2P1N671-F1
#
_cell.length_a   1.000
_cell.length_b   1.000
_cell.length_c   1.000
_cell.angle_alpha   90.00
_cell.angle_beta   90.00
_cell.angle_gamma   90.00
#
_symmetry.space_group_name_H-M   'P 1'
#
loop_
_entity.id
_entity.type
_entity.pdbx_description
1 polymer ?
#
loop_
_entity_poly.entity_id
_entity_poly.type
_entity_poly.pdbx_seq_one_letter_code
_entity_poly.pdbx_strand_id
1 'polypeptide(L)'
;INLDKADIVIDVLVKNPTPIPIPLIDINYLIESDGRKLLSGLIPDAGTIHARGEETVQIPMTLIYNDIKKTHDDIKPGTIIPYRIRFDFIVDVPVFGRLTLPLEKTGEIPIPYKPDIDIEKIKFERFSFEETVAVLHLKLENKNDFDMGLNALDYEVWLSGVSIGGAELTESTKIDKNGFSFIDIPITFRPKDFGSALWDMIRGKGTGYSMKGHIDVDTPFGAMKLPIDKENGTTRIK
;
A
#
# COMPACT_ATOMS: atom_id res chain seq x y z
N ILE A 1 -3.52 3.19 -4.34
CA ILE A 1 -3.74 2.32 -3.15
C ILE A 1 -2.59 2.55 -2.17
N ASN A 2 -2.86 2.59 -0.86
CA ASN A 2 -1.84 2.73 0.20
C ASN A 2 -2.25 1.92 1.46
N LEU A 3 -1.57 2.11 2.59
CA LEU A 3 -1.90 1.39 3.84
C LEU A 3 -3.26 1.77 4.47
N ASP A 4 -3.79 2.94 4.13
CA ASP A 4 -4.99 3.50 4.74
C ASP A 4 -6.25 3.21 3.93
N LYS A 5 -6.12 3.31 2.60
CA LYS A 5 -7.24 3.19 1.67
C LYS A 5 -6.88 2.69 0.27
N ALA A 6 -7.91 2.20 -0.41
CA ALA A 6 -7.91 2.00 -1.86
C ALA A 6 -9.01 2.85 -2.50
N ASP A 7 -8.61 3.76 -3.39
CA ASP A 7 -9.54 4.48 -4.27
C ASP A 7 -9.69 3.66 -5.56
N ILE A 8 -10.93 3.35 -5.92
CA ILE A 8 -11.30 2.49 -7.04
C ILE A 8 -12.34 3.24 -7.88
N VAL A 9 -12.17 3.24 -9.19
CA VAL A 9 -13.18 3.72 -10.13
C VAL A 9 -13.59 2.54 -10.99
N ILE A 10 -14.89 2.22 -10.97
CA ILE A 10 -15.43 1.16 -11.80
C ILE A 10 -16.19 1.79 -12.96
N ASP A 11 -15.72 1.51 -14.17
CA ASP A 11 -16.37 1.91 -15.40
C ASP A 11 -17.39 0.84 -15.82
N VAL A 12 -18.67 1.20 -15.85
CA VAL A 12 -19.75 0.33 -16.30
C VAL A 12 -20.30 0.83 -17.62
N LEU A 13 -20.10 0.04 -18.67
CA LEU A 13 -20.67 0.31 -19.98
C LEU A 13 -22.13 -0.11 -20.02
N VAL A 14 -23.03 0.86 -20.16
CA VAL A 14 -24.46 0.66 -20.30
C VAL A 14 -24.87 0.95 -21.74
N LYS A 15 -25.53 -0.01 -22.37
CA LYS A 15 -26.02 0.11 -23.76
C LYS A 15 -27.53 0.19 -23.77
N ASN A 16 -28.08 1.23 -24.40
CA ASN A 16 -29.50 1.34 -24.63
C ASN A 16 -29.84 0.97 -26.09
N PRO A 17 -30.33 -0.25 -26.35
CA PRO A 17 -30.70 -0.66 -27.71
C PRO A 17 -32.00 0.00 -28.20
N THR A 18 -32.76 0.64 -27.31
CA THR A 18 -34.08 1.18 -27.62
C THR A 18 -33.97 2.58 -28.25
N PRO A 19 -34.95 3.02 -29.05
CA PRO A 19 -34.96 4.35 -29.65
C PRO A 19 -35.41 5.45 -28.70
N ILE A 20 -35.55 5.16 -27.39
CA ILE A 20 -36.06 6.11 -26.40
C ILE A 20 -35.00 6.27 -25.29
N PRO A 21 -34.69 7.50 -24.84
CA PRO A 21 -33.78 7.70 -23.72
C PRO A 21 -34.33 7.05 -22.44
N ILE A 22 -33.42 6.50 -21.62
CA ILE A 22 -33.76 5.82 -20.37
C ILE A 22 -33.08 6.56 -19.21
N PRO A 23 -33.82 7.28 -18.36
CA PRO A 23 -33.29 7.85 -17.12
C PRO A 23 -32.68 6.77 -16.23
N LEU A 24 -31.45 6.99 -15.78
CA LEU A 24 -30.79 6.19 -14.77
C LEU A 24 -30.95 6.92 -13.43
N ILE A 25 -31.97 6.51 -12.68
CA ILE A 25 -32.38 7.20 -11.45
C ILE A 25 -31.31 7.03 -10.39
N ASP A 26 -31.03 5.80 -9.97
CA ASP A 26 -30.20 5.51 -8.82
C ASP A 26 -29.26 4.35 -9.12
N ILE A 27 -28.09 4.35 -8.49
CA ILE A 27 -27.19 3.20 -8.46
C ILE A 27 -26.91 2.86 -7.01
N ASN A 28 -27.45 1.74 -6.54
CA ASN A 28 -27.03 1.18 -5.26
C ASN A 28 -25.82 0.29 -5.48
N TYR A 29 -24.85 0.32 -4.58
CA TYR A 29 -23.71 -0.59 -4.63
C TYR A 29 -23.38 -1.14 -3.25
N LEU A 30 -22.87 -2.37 -3.25
CA LEU A 30 -22.50 -3.11 -2.05
C LEU A 30 -21.28 -3.97 -2.35
N ILE A 31 -20.24 -3.81 -1.54
CA ILE A 31 -19.04 -4.67 -1.55
C ILE A 31 -19.08 -5.54 -0.32
N GLU A 32 -18.97 -6.85 -0.53
CA GLU A 32 -18.96 -7.86 0.51
C GLU A 32 -17.75 -8.78 0.37
N SER A 33 -17.29 -9.34 1.49
CA SER A 33 -16.26 -10.36 1.54
C SER A 33 -16.69 -11.44 2.52
N ASP A 34 -16.88 -12.67 2.04
CA ASP A 34 -17.39 -13.81 2.83
C ASP A 34 -18.65 -13.49 3.66
N GLY A 35 -19.58 -12.73 3.07
CA GLY A 35 -20.82 -12.30 3.72
C GLY A 35 -20.68 -11.09 4.65
N ARG A 36 -19.47 -10.57 4.85
CA ARG A 36 -19.22 -9.31 5.57
C ARG A 36 -19.44 -8.15 4.62
N LYS A 37 -20.28 -7.20 5.02
CA LYS A 37 -20.39 -5.90 4.34
C LYS A 37 -19.11 -5.10 4.59
N LEU A 38 -18.39 -4.76 3.52
CA LEU A 38 -17.20 -3.91 3.56
C LEU A 38 -17.54 -2.45 3.28
N LEU A 39 -18.39 -2.21 2.27
CA LEU A 39 -18.78 -0.87 1.83
C LEU A 39 -20.16 -0.93 1.17
N SER A 40 -20.94 0.14 1.28
CA SER A 40 -22.10 0.35 0.41
C SER A 40 -22.34 1.83 0.18
N GLY A 41 -23.02 2.17 -0.90
CA GLY A 41 -23.50 3.52 -1.13
C GLY A 41 -24.61 3.59 -2.16
N LEU A 42 -25.06 4.82 -2.38
CA LEU A 42 -26.10 5.20 -3.33
C LEU A 42 -25.58 6.39 -4.14
N ILE A 43 -25.65 6.28 -5.46
CA ILE A 43 -25.47 7.41 -6.37
C ILE A 43 -26.85 7.81 -6.88
N PRO A 44 -27.41 8.94 -6.41
CA PRO A 44 -28.68 9.44 -6.91
C PRO A 44 -28.48 10.22 -8.21
N ASP A 45 -29.52 10.24 -9.04
CA ASP A 45 -29.59 10.93 -10.33
C ASP A 45 -28.36 10.69 -11.21
N ALA A 46 -28.12 9.41 -11.54
CA ALA A 46 -26.95 8.99 -12.30
C ALA A 46 -27.06 9.28 -13.82
N GLY A 47 -28.03 10.09 -14.24
CA GLY A 47 -28.13 10.65 -15.58
C GLY A 47 -29.19 10.00 -16.47
N THR A 48 -28.95 9.99 -17.78
CA THR A 48 -29.89 9.46 -18.76
C THR A 48 -29.14 8.79 -19.89
N ILE A 49 -29.45 7.52 -20.13
CA ILE A 49 -28.84 6.73 -21.19
C ILE A 49 -29.52 7.07 -22.52
N HIS A 50 -28.80 7.72 -23.42
CA HIS A 50 -29.34 8.18 -24.69
C HIS A 50 -29.90 7.05 -25.56
N ALA A 51 -30.91 7.38 -26.37
CA ALA A 51 -31.52 6.47 -27.34
C ALA A 51 -30.49 5.90 -28.33
N ARG A 52 -30.49 4.57 -28.53
CA ARG A 52 -29.50 3.85 -29.35
C ARG A 52 -28.05 4.20 -28.99
N GLY A 53 -27.82 4.59 -27.74
CA GLY A 53 -26.55 5.08 -27.23
C GLY A 53 -25.85 4.06 -26.35
N GLU A 54 -24.58 4.36 -26.08
CA GLU A 54 -23.77 3.67 -25.09
C GLU A 54 -23.18 4.74 -24.16
N GLU A 55 -23.22 4.49 -22.86
CA GLU A 55 -22.67 5.38 -21.84
C GLU A 55 -21.80 4.60 -20.88
N THR A 56 -20.67 5.18 -20.51
CA THR A 56 -19.81 4.65 -19.46
C THR A 56 -20.09 5.40 -18.18
N VAL A 57 -20.71 4.70 -17.22
CA VAL A 57 -20.97 5.22 -15.89
C VAL A 57 -19.76 4.95 -15.01
N GLN A 58 -19.17 6.00 -14.46
CA GLN A 58 -18.04 5.88 -13.54
C GLN A 58 -18.55 5.85 -12.11
N ILE A 59 -18.22 4.78 -11.37
CA ILE A 59 -18.62 4.58 -9.99
C ILE A 59 -17.37 4.66 -9.11
N PRO A 60 -17.06 5.85 -8.54
CA PRO A 60 -15.94 6.01 -7.63
C PRO A 60 -16.30 5.43 -6.26
N MET A 61 -15.37 4.71 -5.67
CA MET A 61 -15.49 4.16 -4.32
C MET A 61 -14.15 4.20 -3.61
N THR A 62 -14.21 4.47 -2.31
CA THR A 62 -13.04 4.46 -1.45
C THR A 62 -13.23 3.42 -0.37
N LEU A 63 -12.33 2.44 -0.34
CA LEU A 63 -12.27 1.44 0.70
C LEU A 63 -11.31 1.91 1.80
N ILE A 64 -11.81 2.11 3.02
CA ILE A 64 -10.99 2.52 4.16
C ILE A 64 -10.61 1.28 4.97
N TYR A 65 -9.33 0.90 4.94
CA TYR A 65 -8.86 -0.34 5.54
C TYR A 65 -9.01 -0.34 7.07
N ASN A 66 -8.89 0.81 7.72
CA ASN A 66 -9.07 0.92 9.15
C ASN A 66 -10.50 0.56 9.59
N ASP A 67 -11.51 0.95 8.81
CA ASP A 67 -12.91 0.67 9.12
C ASP A 67 -13.21 -0.82 8.97
N ILE A 68 -12.64 -1.46 7.95
CA ILE A 68 -12.74 -2.91 7.75
C ILE A 68 -12.12 -3.65 8.94
N LYS A 69 -10.87 -3.34 9.28
CA LYS A 69 -10.14 -4.02 10.37
C LYS A 69 -10.80 -3.84 11.73
N LYS A 70 -11.39 -2.67 12.00
CA LYS A 70 -12.13 -2.40 13.25
C LYS A 70 -13.48 -3.08 13.32
N THR A 71 -14.10 -3.33 12.18
CA THR A 71 -15.42 -3.96 12.11
C THR A 71 -15.29 -5.49 12.09
N HIS A 72 -14.22 -6.01 11.51
CA HIS A 72 -14.01 -7.44 11.25
C HIS A 72 -12.62 -7.87 11.73
N ASP A 73 -12.53 -8.32 12.97
CA ASP A 73 -11.26 -8.68 13.65
C ASP A 73 -10.49 -9.83 12.97
N ASP A 74 -11.18 -10.63 12.16
CA ASP A 74 -10.57 -11.76 11.45
C ASP A 74 -9.83 -11.34 10.17
N ILE A 75 -10.08 -10.13 9.67
CA ILE A 75 -9.38 -9.55 8.52
C ILE A 75 -8.05 -8.96 9.00
N LYS A 76 -6.96 -9.69 8.73
CA LYS A 76 -5.62 -9.32 9.17
C LYS A 76 -4.90 -8.48 8.12
N PRO A 77 -4.07 -7.50 8.53
CA PRO A 77 -3.10 -6.89 7.63
C PRO A 77 -2.17 -7.94 7.02
N GLY A 78 -1.79 -7.73 5.76
CA GLY A 78 -0.95 -8.61 4.96
C GLY A 78 -1.73 -9.59 4.09
N THR A 79 -3.02 -9.80 4.34
CA THR A 79 -3.79 -10.82 3.62
C THR A 79 -4.41 -10.30 2.32
N ILE A 80 -4.82 -11.24 1.47
CA ILE A 80 -5.70 -10.99 0.32
C ILE A 80 -7.07 -11.58 0.68
N ILE A 81 -8.13 -10.80 0.51
CA ILE A 81 -9.50 -11.25 0.78
C ILE A 81 -10.32 -11.29 -0.52
N PRO A 82 -11.20 -12.28 -0.71
CA PRO A 82 -12.12 -12.29 -1.83
C PRO A 82 -13.16 -11.18 -1.63
N TYR A 83 -13.58 -10.52 -2.70
CA TYR A 83 -14.71 -9.61 -2.67
C TYR A 83 -15.75 -9.97 -3.71
N ARG A 84 -16.98 -9.55 -3.43
CA ARG A 84 -18.11 -9.53 -4.33
C ARG A 84 -18.69 -8.13 -4.32
N ILE A 85 -18.72 -7.49 -5.46
CA ILE A 85 -19.38 -6.21 -5.66
C ILE A 85 -20.70 -6.42 -6.40
N ARG A 86 -21.76 -5.85 -5.87
CA ARG A 86 -23.09 -5.82 -6.46
C ARG A 86 -23.48 -4.38 -6.75
N PHE A 87 -24.05 -4.16 -7.91
CA PHE A 87 -24.65 -2.89 -8.34
C PHE A 87 -26.10 -3.15 -8.71
N ASP A 88 -26.99 -2.29 -8.24
CA ASP A 88 -28.39 -2.27 -8.64
C ASP A 88 -28.65 -0.95 -9.38
N PHE A 89 -28.68 -1.01 -10.71
CA PHE A 89 -28.99 0.13 -11.57
C PHE A 89 -30.51 0.29 -11.67
N ILE A 90 -31.04 1.37 -11.10
CA ILE A 90 -32.47 1.67 -11.10
C ILE A 90 -32.74 2.61 -12.26
N VAL A 91 -33.42 2.11 -13.28
CA VAL A 91 -33.77 2.86 -14.49
C VAL A 91 -35.27 3.08 -14.59
N ASP A 92 -35.69 4.19 -15.21
CA ASP A 92 -37.09 4.42 -15.56
C ASP A 92 -37.31 4.15 -17.06
N VAL A 93 -37.90 3.01 -17.38
CA VAL A 93 -38.12 2.65 -18.79
C VAL A 93 -39.53 3.11 -19.19
N PRO A 94 -39.66 3.96 -20.22
CA PRO A 94 -40.98 4.39 -20.71
C PRO A 94 -41.88 3.19 -20.98
N VAL A 95 -43.15 3.28 -20.55
CA VAL A 95 -44.17 2.20 -20.59
C VAL A 95 -43.98 1.09 -19.54
N PHE A 96 -42.74 0.70 -19.22
CA PHE A 96 -42.45 -0.39 -18.28
C PHE A 96 -42.27 0.08 -16.82
N GLY A 97 -42.08 1.38 -16.60
CA GLY A 97 -41.82 1.96 -15.30
C GLY A 97 -40.42 1.63 -14.77
N ARG A 98 -40.27 1.67 -13.45
CA ARG A 98 -38.97 1.47 -12.79
C ARG A 98 -38.53 0.01 -12.86
N LEU A 99 -37.33 -0.21 -13.37
CA LEU A 99 -36.67 -1.52 -13.39
C LEU A 99 -35.34 -1.44 -12.63
N THR A 100 -35.00 -2.52 -11.94
CA THR A 100 -33.70 -2.69 -11.30
C THR A 100 -32.89 -3.71 -12.11
N LEU A 101 -31.72 -3.28 -12.58
CA LEU A 101 -30.79 -4.11 -13.34
C LEU A 101 -29.60 -4.47 -12.43
N PRO A 102 -29.55 -5.70 -11.89
CA PRO A 102 -28.46 -6.12 -11.03
C PRO A 102 -27.22 -6.50 -11.85
N LEU A 103 -26.06 -6.07 -11.39
CA LEU A 103 -24.75 -6.45 -11.91
C LEU A 103 -23.88 -6.92 -10.75
N GLU A 104 -23.19 -8.05 -10.93
CA GLU A 104 -22.28 -8.58 -9.92
C GLU A 104 -20.91 -8.86 -10.53
N LYS A 105 -19.86 -8.60 -9.75
CA LYS A 105 -18.49 -8.98 -10.06
C LYS A 105 -17.79 -9.50 -8.81
N THR A 106 -16.98 -10.53 -8.97
CA THR A 106 -16.09 -11.03 -7.92
C THR A 106 -14.63 -10.73 -8.26
N GLY A 107 -13.80 -10.68 -7.23
CA GLY A 107 -12.36 -10.49 -7.36
C GLY A 107 -11.65 -10.63 -6.03
N GLU A 108 -10.42 -10.13 -5.95
CA GLU A 108 -9.59 -10.16 -4.76
C GLU A 108 -9.05 -8.76 -4.47
N ILE A 109 -8.92 -8.43 -3.19
CA ILE A 109 -8.38 -7.15 -2.75
C ILE A 109 -7.36 -7.36 -1.61
N PRO A 110 -6.19 -6.70 -1.66
CA PRO A 110 -5.22 -6.81 -0.58
C PRO A 110 -5.64 -5.93 0.60
N ILE A 111 -5.23 -6.35 1.80
CA ILE A 111 -5.19 -5.53 3.01
C ILE A 111 -3.72 -5.27 3.31
N PRO A 112 -3.09 -4.22 2.72
CA PRO A 112 -1.65 -4.07 2.77
C PRO A 112 -1.10 -3.94 4.20
N TYR A 113 0.08 -4.53 4.41
CA TYR A 113 0.90 -4.36 5.61
C TYR A 113 2.25 -3.75 5.24
N LYS A 114 2.75 -2.89 6.13
CA LYS A 114 4.07 -2.27 5.97
C LYS A 114 5.16 -3.34 6.06
N PRO A 115 6.18 -3.34 5.19
CA PRO A 115 7.28 -4.29 5.33
C PRO A 115 8.09 -4.03 6.60
N ASP A 116 8.64 -5.10 7.16
CA ASP A 116 9.49 -5.02 8.33
C ASP A 116 10.95 -4.83 7.89
N ILE A 117 11.65 -3.91 8.54
CA ILE A 117 13.04 -3.60 8.22
C ILE A 117 13.96 -3.84 9.41
N ASP A 118 15.17 -4.36 9.14
CA ASP A 118 16.20 -4.58 10.14
C ASP A 118 17.62 -4.35 9.57
N ILE A 119 18.52 -3.76 10.36
CA ILE A 119 19.95 -3.68 10.04
C ILE A 119 20.64 -4.93 10.60
N GLU A 120 20.91 -5.91 9.74
CA GLU A 120 21.59 -7.15 10.16
C GLU A 120 23.05 -6.89 10.58
N LYS A 121 23.75 -6.04 9.83
CA LYS A 121 25.14 -5.69 10.10
C LYS A 121 25.51 -4.35 9.44
N ILE A 122 26.52 -3.72 10.02
CA ILE A 122 27.15 -2.51 9.49
C ILE A 122 28.57 -2.87 9.06
N LYS A 123 28.89 -2.64 7.78
CA LYS A 123 30.24 -2.84 7.22
C LYS A 123 30.89 -1.49 6.98
N PHE A 124 32.05 -1.24 7.57
CA PHE A 124 32.82 -0.03 7.28
C PHE A 124 33.69 -0.22 6.04
N GLU A 125 33.54 0.68 5.07
CA GLU A 125 34.44 0.73 3.91
C GLU A 125 35.64 1.63 4.18
N ARG A 126 35.38 2.79 4.81
CA ARG A 126 36.42 3.73 5.22
C ARG A 126 36.03 4.35 6.55
N PHE A 127 37.00 4.42 7.45
CA PHE A 127 36.80 5.00 8.78
C PHE A 127 37.82 6.11 9.03
N SER A 128 37.33 7.31 9.35
CA SER A 128 38.15 8.43 9.81
C SER A 128 37.32 9.41 10.65
N PHE A 129 37.98 10.28 11.41
CA PHE A 129 37.31 11.31 12.21
C PHE A 129 36.55 12.35 11.37
N GLU A 130 37.06 12.63 10.17
CA GLU A 130 36.50 13.64 9.28
C GLU A 130 35.35 13.09 8.44
N GLU A 131 35.46 11.83 8.02
CA GLU A 131 34.49 11.17 7.15
C GLU A 131 34.56 9.65 7.31
N THR A 132 33.41 9.02 7.48
CA THR A 132 33.24 7.57 7.58
C THR A 132 32.20 7.12 6.56
N VAL A 133 32.56 6.08 5.81
CA VAL A 133 31.70 5.44 4.80
C VAL A 133 31.41 4.03 5.29
N ALA A 134 30.12 3.70 5.39
CA ALA A 134 29.66 2.39 5.79
C ALA A 134 28.54 1.91 4.85
N VAL A 135 28.39 0.59 4.75
CA VAL A 135 27.28 -0.07 4.10
C VAL A 135 26.43 -0.73 5.18
N LEU A 136 25.15 -0.34 5.25
CA LEU A 136 24.15 -0.96 6.08
C LEU A 136 23.55 -2.12 5.30
N HIS A 137 23.75 -3.34 5.76
CA HIS A 137 23.12 -4.52 5.17
C HIS A 137 21.74 -4.69 5.81
N LEU A 138 20.72 -4.31 5.05
CA LEU A 138 19.33 -4.32 5.51
C LEU A 138 18.63 -5.60 5.12
N LYS A 139 17.85 -6.17 6.04
CA LYS A 139 16.84 -7.18 5.76
C LYS A 139 15.50 -6.47 5.62
N LEU A 140 14.85 -6.63 4.48
CA LEU A 140 13.49 -6.19 4.23
C LEU A 140 12.58 -7.41 4.13
N GLU A 141 11.63 -7.53 5.05
CA GLU A 141 10.73 -8.68 5.18
C GLU A 141 9.31 -8.31 4.74
N ASN A 142 8.80 -9.07 3.79
CA ASN A 142 7.45 -8.95 3.27
C ASN A 142 6.52 -9.91 4.02
N LYS A 143 5.61 -9.36 4.83
CA LYS A 143 4.56 -10.15 5.52
C LYS A 143 3.22 -10.15 4.79
N ASN A 144 3.21 -9.68 3.55
CA ASN A 144 2.03 -9.74 2.70
C ASN A 144 1.96 -11.07 1.95
N ASP A 145 0.74 -11.53 1.67
CA ASP A 145 0.42 -12.72 0.88
C ASP A 145 0.57 -12.50 -0.64
N PHE A 146 1.18 -11.38 -1.03
CA PHE A 146 1.53 -11.02 -2.40
C PHE A 146 2.99 -10.61 -2.51
N ASP A 147 3.58 -10.84 -3.68
CA ASP A 147 4.94 -10.43 -4.01
C ASP A 147 5.04 -8.90 -4.11
N MET A 148 6.19 -8.34 -3.75
CA MET A 148 6.51 -6.93 -3.94
C MET A 148 7.77 -6.80 -4.79
N GLY A 149 7.71 -6.03 -5.88
CA GLY A 149 8.89 -5.60 -6.62
C GLY A 149 9.33 -4.23 -6.11
N LEU A 150 10.40 -4.17 -5.32
CA LEU A 150 11.00 -2.90 -4.90
C LEU A 150 11.54 -2.16 -6.13
N ASN A 151 11.25 -0.87 -6.21
CA ASN A 151 11.76 0.04 -7.24
C ASN A 151 12.65 1.13 -6.64
N ALA A 152 12.24 1.68 -5.48
CA ALA A 152 12.98 2.70 -4.78
C ALA A 152 12.77 2.59 -3.27
N LEU A 153 13.76 3.05 -2.51
CA LEU A 153 13.76 3.13 -1.06
C LEU A 153 14.26 4.50 -0.63
N ASP A 154 13.36 5.30 -0.06
CA ASP A 154 13.73 6.50 0.70
C ASP A 154 13.94 6.12 2.16
N TYR A 155 15.04 6.59 2.76
CA TYR A 155 15.36 6.24 4.14
C TYR A 155 16.06 7.37 4.87
N GLU A 156 15.90 7.37 6.19
CA GLU A 156 16.72 8.08 7.16
C GLU A 156 17.07 7.13 8.30
N VAL A 157 18.33 7.16 8.75
CA VAL A 157 18.84 6.28 9.80
C VAL A 157 19.37 7.11 10.96
N TRP A 158 19.03 6.68 12.18
CA TRP A 158 19.58 7.22 13.41
C TRP A 158 20.35 6.14 14.15
N LEU A 159 21.54 6.47 14.62
CA LEU A 159 22.32 5.63 15.53
C LEU A 159 22.40 6.32 16.89
N SER A 160 21.99 5.61 17.95
CA SER A 160 21.91 6.17 19.31
C SER A 160 21.15 7.52 19.36
N GLY A 161 20.08 7.66 18.57
CA GLY A 161 19.24 8.86 18.51
C GLY A 161 19.81 10.01 17.67
N VAL A 162 20.99 9.87 17.06
CA VAL A 162 21.56 10.91 16.19
C VAL A 162 21.38 10.51 14.74
N SER A 163 20.84 11.41 13.90
CA SER A 163 20.65 11.17 12.47
C SER A 163 22.01 11.07 11.80
N ILE A 164 22.30 9.91 11.21
CA ILE A 164 23.56 9.65 10.49
C ILE A 164 23.41 9.83 8.98
N GLY A 165 22.22 10.21 8.51
CA GLY A 165 21.93 10.50 7.12
C GLY A 165 20.78 9.69 6.56
N GLY A 166 20.38 10.10 5.36
CA GLY A 166 19.32 9.50 4.58
C GLY A 166 19.53 9.80 3.10
N ALA A 167 19.01 8.92 2.25
CA ALA A 167 19.05 9.10 0.80
C ALA A 167 17.88 8.35 0.16
N GLU A 168 17.75 8.54 -1.14
CA GLU A 168 16.93 7.70 -1.99
C GLU A 168 17.85 6.71 -2.72
N LEU A 169 17.49 5.43 -2.67
CA LEU A 169 18.16 4.36 -3.38
C LEU A 169 17.20 3.78 -4.41
N THR A 170 17.54 3.91 -5.69
CA THR A 170 16.83 3.19 -6.76
C THR A 170 17.44 1.81 -6.90
N GLU A 171 16.72 0.80 -6.41
CA GLU A 171 17.11 -0.61 -6.49
C GLU A 171 15.91 -1.44 -6.91
N SER A 172 16.13 -2.33 -7.88
CA SER A 172 15.11 -3.24 -8.36
C SER A 172 15.34 -4.63 -7.75
N THR A 173 14.56 -4.98 -6.73
CA THR A 173 14.63 -6.32 -6.13
C THR A 173 13.24 -6.90 -5.87
N LYS A 174 13.08 -8.19 -6.14
CA LYS A 174 11.83 -8.90 -5.81
C LYS A 174 11.88 -9.32 -4.35
N ILE A 175 10.78 -9.15 -3.64
CA ILE A 175 10.55 -9.65 -2.29
C ILE A 175 9.32 -10.55 -2.36
N ASP A 176 9.56 -11.86 -2.35
CA ASP A 176 8.48 -12.85 -2.42
C ASP A 176 7.49 -12.67 -1.26
N LYS A 177 6.24 -13.07 -1.48
CA LYS A 177 5.21 -13.12 -0.42
C LYS A 177 5.72 -13.91 0.78
N ASN A 178 5.47 -13.41 1.99
CA ASN A 178 5.96 -14.00 3.24
C ASN A 178 7.48 -14.27 3.26
N GLY A 179 8.25 -13.56 2.43
CA GLY A 179 9.69 -13.72 2.24
C GLY A 179 10.49 -12.51 2.71
N PHE A 180 11.79 -12.50 2.41
CA PHE A 180 12.67 -11.37 2.69
C PHE A 180 13.74 -11.24 1.62
N SER A 181 14.26 -10.02 1.47
CA SER A 181 15.40 -9.70 0.61
C SER A 181 16.39 -8.84 1.37
N PHE A 182 17.65 -8.85 0.91
CA PHE A 182 18.70 -7.99 1.44
C PHE A 182 18.95 -6.80 0.53
N ILE A 183 19.20 -5.64 1.13
CA ILE A 183 19.47 -4.37 0.46
C ILE A 183 20.69 -3.74 1.11
N ASP A 184 21.64 -3.29 0.29
CA ASP A 184 22.87 -2.68 0.77
C ASP A 184 22.79 -1.17 0.62
N ILE A 185 22.73 -0.48 1.76
CA ILE A 185 22.58 0.97 1.79
C ILE A 185 23.89 1.65 2.15
N PRO A 186 24.50 2.42 1.23
CA PRO A 186 25.67 3.23 1.57
C PRO A 186 25.26 4.42 2.44
N ILE A 187 26.03 4.68 3.49
CA ILE A 187 25.88 5.85 4.35
C ILE A 187 27.23 6.51 4.58
N THR A 188 27.24 7.84 4.49
CA THR A 188 28.43 8.65 4.75
C THR A 188 28.11 9.64 5.84
N PHE A 189 28.93 9.64 6.90
CA PHE A 189 28.75 10.53 8.05
C PHE A 189 30.11 10.91 8.65
N ARG A 190 30.16 11.98 9.45
CA ARG A 190 31.39 12.48 10.06
C ARG A 190 31.41 12.20 11.56
N PRO A 191 32.15 11.20 12.07
CA PRO A 191 32.08 10.79 13.48
C PRO A 191 32.23 11.90 14.51
N LYS A 192 32.99 12.96 14.20
CA LYS A 192 33.17 14.12 15.09
C LYS A 192 31.90 14.95 15.33
N ASP A 193 30.93 14.87 14.42
CA ASP A 193 29.63 15.54 14.57
C ASP A 193 28.74 14.80 15.58
N PHE A 194 29.18 13.61 16.03
CA PHE A 194 28.45 12.72 16.91
C PHE A 194 29.15 12.61 18.27
N GLY A 195 28.36 12.65 19.34
CA GLY A 195 28.84 12.52 20.72
C GLY A 195 29.32 11.11 21.09
N SER A 196 29.54 10.87 22.39
CA SER A 196 30.12 9.64 22.95
C SER A 196 29.40 8.34 22.54
N ALA A 197 28.10 8.39 22.23
CA ALA A 197 27.32 7.19 21.92
C ALA A 197 27.76 6.48 20.64
N LEU A 198 28.11 7.23 19.59
CA LEU A 198 28.65 6.65 18.36
C LEU A 198 30.04 6.03 18.59
N TRP A 199 30.82 6.59 19.52
CA TRP A 199 32.13 6.06 19.89
C TRP A 199 32.04 4.73 20.64
N ASP A 200 31.04 4.54 21.51
CA ASP A 200 30.80 3.26 22.17
C ASP A 200 30.39 2.17 21.18
N MET A 201 29.65 2.52 20.12
CA MET A 201 29.34 1.62 19.01
C MET A 201 30.60 1.16 18.28
N ILE A 202 31.45 2.10 17.86
CA ILE A 202 32.71 1.82 17.14
C ILE A 202 33.62 0.90 17.96
N ARG A 203 33.58 1.03 19.29
CA ARG A 203 34.31 0.17 20.23
C ARG A 203 33.66 -1.20 20.49
N GLY A 204 32.59 -1.55 19.78
CA GLY A 204 32.00 -2.89 19.77
C GLY A 204 30.89 -3.14 20.80
N LYS A 205 30.40 -2.10 21.51
CA LYS A 205 29.34 -2.30 22.53
C LYS A 205 27.94 -2.50 21.94
N GLY A 206 27.79 -2.52 20.61
CA GLY A 206 26.50 -2.46 19.94
C GLY A 206 25.84 -1.10 20.11
N THR A 207 24.88 -0.78 19.24
CA THR A 207 24.12 0.48 19.35
C THR A 207 22.64 0.21 19.14
N GLY A 208 21.83 1.03 19.81
CA GLY A 208 20.47 1.25 19.39
C GLY A 208 20.45 1.96 18.04
N TYR A 209 19.49 1.62 17.19
CA TYR A 209 19.23 2.34 15.95
C TYR A 209 17.71 2.51 15.75
N SER A 210 17.37 3.50 14.95
CA SER A 210 16.04 3.62 14.36
C SER A 210 16.17 3.96 12.88
N MET A 211 15.16 3.61 12.12
CA MET A 211 15.09 3.88 10.69
C MET A 211 13.65 4.23 10.32
N LYS A 212 13.47 5.20 9.43
CA LYS A 212 12.18 5.59 8.87
C LYS A 212 12.33 5.88 7.39
N GLY A 213 11.24 5.78 6.65
CA GLY A 213 11.22 6.07 5.22
C GLY A 213 10.03 5.44 4.53
N HIS A 214 10.12 5.30 3.21
CA HIS A 214 9.15 4.59 2.40
C HIS A 214 9.85 3.76 1.34
N ILE A 215 9.16 2.71 0.93
CA ILE A 215 9.49 1.94 -0.25
C ILE A 215 8.45 2.19 -1.33
N ASP A 216 8.90 2.33 -2.56
CA ASP A 216 8.05 2.31 -3.74
C ASP A 216 8.13 0.90 -4.33
N VAL A 217 6.99 0.21 -4.37
CA VAL A 217 6.89 -1.18 -4.79
C VAL A 217 5.82 -1.38 -5.86
N ASP A 218 6.10 -2.24 -6.83
CA ASP A 218 5.09 -2.81 -7.71
C ASP A 218 4.48 -4.06 -7.08
N THR A 219 3.16 -4.18 -7.16
CA THR A 219 2.42 -5.34 -6.67
C THR A 219 1.44 -5.82 -7.74
N PRO A 220 0.89 -7.05 -7.63
CA PRO A 220 -0.20 -7.51 -8.50
C PRO A 220 -1.45 -6.61 -8.48
N PHE A 221 -1.58 -5.74 -7.48
CA PHE A 221 -2.72 -4.83 -7.29
C PHE A 221 -2.41 -3.37 -7.67
N GLY A 222 -1.25 -3.14 -8.29
CA GLY A 222 -0.75 -1.83 -8.68
C GLY A 222 0.41 -1.34 -7.81
N ALA A 223 0.99 -0.20 -8.19
CA ALA A 223 2.10 0.41 -7.47
C ALA A 223 1.63 0.94 -6.10
N MET A 224 2.48 0.77 -5.09
CA MET A 224 2.26 1.25 -3.72
C MET A 224 3.49 1.96 -3.20
N LYS A 225 3.27 3.06 -2.48
CA LYS A 225 4.29 3.69 -1.61
C LYS A 225 3.98 3.29 -0.17
N LEU A 226 4.80 2.43 0.42
CA LEU A 226 4.59 1.87 1.74
C LEU A 226 5.59 2.47 2.72
N PRO A 227 5.15 3.03 3.86
CA PRO A 227 6.08 3.47 4.89
C PRO A 227 6.82 2.28 5.48
N ILE A 228 8.04 2.53 5.92
CA ILE A 228 8.85 1.63 6.73
C ILE A 228 9.28 2.36 7.99
N ASP A 229 9.30 1.64 9.09
CA ASP A 229 9.76 2.16 10.37
C ASP A 229 10.30 1.03 11.24
N LYS A 230 11.41 1.33 11.89
CA LYS A 230 12.04 0.51 12.92
C LYS A 230 12.46 1.42 14.06
N GLU A 231 11.96 1.14 15.25
CA GLU A 231 12.33 1.84 16.48
C GLU A 231 13.00 0.87 17.45
N ASN A 232 13.96 1.35 18.23
CA ASN A 232 14.66 0.57 19.25
C ASN A 232 15.33 -0.72 18.72
N GLY A 233 15.76 -0.72 17.45
CA GLY A 233 16.56 -1.80 16.90
C GLY A 233 17.93 -1.85 17.56
N THR A 234 18.56 -3.02 17.60
CA THR A 234 19.95 -3.14 18.08
C THR A 234 20.79 -3.78 17.01
N THR A 235 21.94 -3.20 16.71
CA THR A 235 22.87 -3.74 15.72
C THR A 235 24.31 -3.67 16.23
N ARG A 236 25.20 -4.40 15.55
CA ARG A 236 26.62 -4.49 15.89
C ARG A 236 27.45 -4.37 14.62
N ILE A 237 28.66 -3.87 14.80
CA ILE A 237 29.69 -3.85 13.77
C ILE A 237 30.23 -5.27 13.63
N LYS A 238 30.37 -5.76 12.39
CA LYS A 238 30.99 -7.04 12.07
C LYS A 238 32.10 -6.85 11.04
#